data_AF-A0A0C2H0D3-F1
#
_entry.id   AF-A0A0C2H0D3-F1
#
_cell.length_a   1.000
_cell.length_b   1.000
_cell.length_c   1.000
_cell.angle_alpha   90.00
_cell.angle_beta   90.00
_cell.angle_gamma   90.00
#
_symmetry.space_group_name_H-M   'P 1'
#
loop_
_entity.id
_entity.type
_entity.pdbx_description
1 polymer ?
#
loop_
_entity_poly.entity_id
_entity_poly.type
_entity_poly.pdbx_seq_one_letter_code
_entity_poly.pdbx_strand_id
1 'polypeptide(L)'
;MRAGIRSSTLRQQSKITDAAAYAKLSKIRWAGHLMRFNDNRWTRAVSDWTPRDVKRTAGRPPTRWSDFFKKSFKDRYDALRVP
;
A
#
# COMPACT_ATOMS: atom_id res chain seq x y z
N MET A 1 5.85 7.54 45.13
CA MET A 1 6.03 7.78 43.69
C MET A 1 4.82 7.20 42.96
N ARG A 2 4.01 8.01 42.26
CA ARG A 2 2.88 7.48 41.47
C ARG A 2 3.44 6.89 40.17
N ALA A 3 3.25 5.60 39.96
CA ALA A 3 3.60 4.96 38.70
C ALA A 3 2.75 5.57 37.57
N GLY A 4 3.40 6.17 36.58
CA GLY A 4 2.73 6.74 35.42
C GLY A 4 2.05 5.63 34.60
N ILE A 5 0.87 5.94 34.06
CA ILE A 5 0.15 5.01 33.18
C ILE A 5 0.94 4.87 31.88
N ARG A 6 1.20 3.63 31.47
CA ARG A 6 1.96 3.35 30.23
C ARG A 6 1.14 3.74 29.01
N SER A 7 1.81 4.32 28.01
CA SER A 7 1.19 4.72 26.73
C SER A 7 0.51 3.57 26.00
N SER A 8 1.03 2.34 26.13
CA SER A 8 0.41 1.12 25.59
C SER A 8 -0.98 0.86 26.18
N THR A 9 -1.16 1.10 27.48
CA THR A 9 -2.42 0.93 28.18
C THR A 9 -3.46 1.95 27.71
N LEU A 10 -3.05 3.21 27.52
CA LEU A 10 -3.91 4.26 26.96
C LEU A 10 -4.33 3.96 25.52
N ARG A 11 -3.40 3.48 24.67
CA ARG A 11 -3.73 3.06 23.29
C ARG A 11 -4.76 1.92 23.28
N GLN A 12 -4.60 0.93 24.16
CA GLN A 12 -5.51 -0.21 24.26
C GLN A 12 -6.92 0.22 24.70
N GLN A 13 -7.03 1.20 25.61
CA GLN A 13 -8.32 1.74 26.05
C GLN A 13 -8.98 2.66 25.01
N SER A 14 -8.19 3.47 24.31
CA SER A 14 -8.71 4.49 23.39
C SER A 14 -9.39 3.93 22.13
N LYS A 15 -9.12 2.66 21.77
CA LYS A 15 -9.56 2.02 20.52
C LYS A 15 -9.18 2.81 19.25
N ILE A 16 -8.27 3.79 19.37
CA ILE A 16 -7.82 4.62 18.25
C ILE A 16 -6.95 3.75 17.35
N THR A 17 -7.32 3.68 16.08
CA THR A 17 -6.52 2.97 15.07
C THR A 17 -5.23 3.73 14.85
N ASP A 18 -4.12 2.99 14.74
CA ASP A 18 -2.83 3.60 14.44
C ASP A 18 -2.88 4.42 13.13
N ALA A 19 -2.49 5.70 13.20
CA ALA A 19 -2.63 6.63 12.10
C ALA A 19 -1.80 6.23 10.87
N ALA A 20 -0.60 5.68 11.09
CA ALA A 20 0.26 5.22 10.00
C ALA A 20 -0.34 3.97 9.33
N ALA A 21 -0.86 3.04 10.13
CA ALA A 21 -1.58 1.88 9.61
C ALA A 21 -2.83 2.28 8.82
N TYR A 22 -3.62 3.23 9.33
CA TYR A 22 -4.79 3.75 8.63
C TYR A 22 -4.42 4.42 7.30
N ALA A 23 -3.43 5.32 7.31
CA ALA A 23 -2.96 5.99 6.09
C ALA A 23 -2.48 4.99 5.04
N LYS A 24 -1.75 3.95 5.45
CA LYS A 24 -1.29 2.86 4.57
C LYS A 24 -2.47 2.11 3.95
N LEU A 25 -3.48 1.74 4.75
CA LEU A 25 -4.67 1.04 4.27
C LEU A 25 -5.49 1.91 3.31
N SER A 26 -5.67 3.18 3.62
CA SER A 26 -6.40 4.14 2.79
C SER A 26 -5.74 4.35 1.43
N LYS A 27 -4.40 4.50 1.39
CA LYS A 27 -3.63 4.58 0.12
C LYS A 27 -3.83 3.35 -0.75
N ILE A 28 -3.80 2.15 -0.16
CA ILE A 28 -3.98 0.91 -0.91
C ILE A 28 -5.44 0.74 -1.40
N ARG A 29 -6.44 1.15 -0.60
CA ARG A 29 -7.85 1.16 -1.03
C ARG A 29 -8.07 2.08 -2.21
N TRP A 30 -7.54 3.30 -2.15
CA TRP A 30 -7.61 4.27 -3.24
C TRP A 30 -6.93 3.75 -4.51
N ALA A 31 -5.72 3.22 -4.41
CA ALA A 31 -5.01 2.64 -5.55
C ALA A 31 -5.76 1.44 -6.15
N GLY A 32 -6.31 0.56 -5.32
CA GLY A 32 -7.13 -0.56 -5.78
C GLY A 32 -8.40 -0.11 -6.51
N HIS A 33 -9.03 0.97 -6.05
CA HIS A 33 -10.15 1.59 -6.75
C HIS A 33 -9.72 2.16 -8.10
N LEU A 34 -8.59 2.88 -8.16
CA LEU A 34 -8.03 3.40 -9.42
C LEU A 34 -7.74 2.31 -10.44
N MET A 35 -7.21 1.17 -9.99
CA MET A 35 -6.85 0.07 -10.88
C MET A 35 -8.06 -0.63 -11.54
N ARG A 36 -9.25 -0.47 -10.98
CA ARG A 36 -10.50 -1.02 -11.56
C ARG A 36 -11.06 -0.17 -12.68
N PHE A 37 -10.63 1.09 -12.80
CA PHE A 37 -11.00 1.92 -13.93
C PHE A 37 -10.20 1.51 -15.17
N ASN A 38 -10.91 1.37 -16.29
CA ASN A 38 -10.36 1.12 -17.61
C ASN A 38 -10.46 2.36 -18.51
N ASP A 39 -10.45 3.56 -17.91
CA ASP A 39 -10.55 4.81 -18.63
C ASP A 39 -9.18 5.49 -18.82
N ASN A 40 -9.10 6.41 -19.78
CA ASN A 40 -7.87 7.11 -20.14
C ASN A 40 -7.56 8.28 -19.21
N ARG A 41 -7.94 8.20 -17.93
CA ARG A 41 -7.68 9.27 -16.96
C ARG A 41 -6.19 9.40 -16.70
N TRP A 42 -5.73 10.64 -16.50
CA TRP A 42 -4.34 10.95 -16.18
C TRP A 42 -3.80 10.14 -15.00
N THR A 43 -4.64 9.84 -14.00
CA THR A 43 -4.26 9.05 -12.82
C THR A 43 -3.87 7.62 -13.17
N ARG A 44 -4.52 7.02 -14.19
CA ARG A 44 -4.15 5.69 -14.70
C ARG A 44 -2.83 5.76 -15.47
N ALA A 45 -2.68 6.76 -16.33
CA ALA A 45 -1.46 6.98 -17.09
C ALA A 45 -0.23 7.15 -16.17
N VAL A 46 -0.38 7.92 -15.08
CA VAL A 46 0.69 8.09 -14.06
C VAL A 46 1.00 6.78 -13.35
N SER A 47 -0.01 5.95 -13.06
CA SER A 47 0.19 4.67 -12.36
C SER A 47 0.87 3.61 -13.22
N ASP A 48 0.57 3.58 -14.52
CA ASP A 48 1.22 2.68 -15.48
C ASP A 48 2.53 3.25 -16.05
N TRP A 49 2.86 4.49 -15.68
CA TRP A 49 4.09 5.13 -16.10
C TRP A 49 5.31 4.33 -15.63
N THR A 50 6.29 4.26 -16.53
CA THR A 50 7.54 3.53 -16.34
C THR A 50 8.68 4.55 -16.26
N PRO A 51 9.57 4.48 -15.25
CA PRO A 51 10.75 5.34 -15.18
C PRO A 51 11.64 5.12 -16.41
N ARG A 52 11.94 6.18 -17.18
CA ARG A 52 12.68 6.07 -18.44
C ARG A 52 14.20 6.02 -18.27
N ASP A 53 14.74 6.63 -17.22
CA ASP A 53 16.20 6.83 -17.07
C ASP A 53 16.92 5.72 -16.30
N VAL A 54 16.28 4.56 -16.11
CA VAL A 54 16.87 3.43 -15.37
C VAL A 54 17.28 2.34 -16.36
N LYS A 55 18.60 2.16 -16.56
CA LYS A 55 19.15 1.03 -17.32
C LYS A 55 18.78 -0.29 -16.62
N ARG A 56 18.09 -1.20 -17.30
CA ARG A 56 17.69 -2.51 -16.76
C ARG A 56 18.52 -3.65 -17.32
N THR A 57 18.69 -4.68 -16.50
CA THR A 57 19.23 -5.98 -16.92
C THR A 57 18.36 -6.57 -18.03
N ALA A 58 19.00 -7.11 -19.08
CA ALA A 58 18.32 -7.75 -20.19
C ALA A 58 17.34 -8.83 -19.71
N GLY A 59 16.15 -8.87 -20.32
CA GLY A 59 15.12 -9.88 -20.04
C GLY A 59 14.07 -9.52 -18.97
N ARG A 60 14.28 -8.49 -18.15
CA ARG A 60 13.27 -8.07 -17.15
C ARG A 60 12.35 -6.97 -17.68
N PRO A 61 11.01 -7.16 -17.68
CA PRO A 61 10.07 -6.10 -18.05
C PRO A 61 10.25 -4.86 -17.17
N PRO A 62 9.98 -3.65 -17.69
CA PRO A 62 10.04 -2.45 -16.90
C PRO A 62 9.03 -2.47 -15.75
N THR A 63 9.49 -2.18 -14.54
CA THR A 63 8.61 -2.09 -13.36
C THR A 63 7.80 -0.81 -13.43
N ARG A 64 6.49 -0.96 -13.45
CA ARG A 64 5.52 0.14 -13.35
C ARG A 64 5.15 0.39 -11.90
N TRP A 65 4.61 1.57 -11.62
CA TRP A 65 4.05 1.86 -10.30
C TRP A 65 2.86 0.93 -9.98
N SER A 66 2.09 0.56 -11.00
CA SER A 66 1.03 -0.44 -10.90
C SER A 66 1.50 -1.81 -10.40
N ASP A 67 2.75 -2.21 -10.69
CA ASP A 67 3.26 -3.51 -10.25
C ASP A 67 3.54 -3.55 -8.74
N PHE A 68 3.83 -2.41 -8.11
CA PHE A 68 3.93 -2.30 -6.65
C PHE A 68 2.60 -2.62 -5.98
N PHE A 69 1.49 -2.12 -6.53
CA PHE A 69 0.15 -2.40 -6.00
C PHE A 69 -0.23 -3.86 -6.21
N LYS A 70 0.00 -4.43 -7.41
CA LYS A 70 -0.24 -5.85 -7.68
C LYS A 70 0.50 -6.74 -6.67
N LYS A 71 1.78 -6.45 -6.40
CA LYS A 71 2.57 -7.16 -5.39
C LYS A 71 1.97 -6.99 -3.99
N SER A 72 1.65 -5.75 -3.60
CA SER A 72 1.07 -5.46 -2.27
C SER A 72 -0.28 -6.14 -2.05
N PHE A 73 -1.10 -6.29 -3.09
CA PHE A 73 -2.37 -7.03 -3.02
C PHE A 73 -2.14 -8.53 -2.92
N LYS A 74 -1.20 -9.08 -3.71
CA LYS A 74 -0.83 -10.49 -3.66
C LYS A 74 -0.29 -10.88 -2.29
N ASP A 75 0.67 -10.13 -1.76
CA ASP A 75 1.25 -10.35 -0.43
C ASP A 75 0.15 -10.36 0.66
N ARG A 76 -0.87 -9.51 0.53
CA ARG A 76 -2.01 -9.47 1.46
C ARG A 76 -2.94 -10.67 1.31
N TYR A 77 -3.23 -11.09 0.08
CA TYR A 77 -4.05 -12.27 -0.19
C TYR A 77 -3.37 -13.54 0.35
N ASP A 78 -2.06 -13.67 0.10
CA ASP A 78 -1.25 -14.78 0.57
C ASP A 78 -1.20 -14.83 2.10
N ALA A 79 -1.07 -13.68 2.77
CA ALA A 79 -1.12 -13.60 4.24
C ALA A 79 -2.47 -14.00 4.85
N LEU A 80 -3.57 -13.85 4.11
CA LEU A 80 -4.91 -14.30 4.54
C LEU A 80 -5.21 -15.76 4.16
N ARG A 81 -4.36 -16.39 3.35
CA ARG A 81 -4.52 -17.77 2.83
C ARG A 81 -3.73 -18.80 3.64
N VAL A 82 -2.78 -18.38 4.48
CA VAL A 82 -2.11 -19.27 5.44
C VAL A 82 -3.17 -19.75 6.46
N PRO A 83 -3.31 -21.08 6.70
CA PRO A 83 -4.28 -21.61 7.66
C PRO A 83 -4.04 -21.10 9.08
#